data_AF-A0A9W6LEQ7-F1
#
_entry.id   AF-A0A9W6LEQ7-F1
#
_cell.length_a   1.000
_cell.length_b   1.000
_cell.length_c   1.000
_cell.angle_alpha   90.00
_cell.angle_beta   90.00
_cell.angle_gamma   90.00
#
_symmetry.space_group_name_H-M   'P 1'
#
loop_
_entity.id
_entity.type
_entity.pdbx_description
1 polymer ?
#
loop_
_entity_poly.entity_id
_entity_poly.type
_entity_poly.pdbx_seq_one_letter_code
_entity_poly.pdbx_strand_id
1 'polypeptide(L)'
;MARARTRAARKSVAKGAKIISAIIDNPRFFRAGKGRGIKPKVVTIRFDPKMSKKDFRTKADSLRRLSREGKLRKTPVKRDPQITRNYRGATIRKLAGQHRGNRVQQRRIAQKFSGRTSATRAGDGLDPDHVHELQLGGRDHADNLRWMDAYTNRTIGSQIAGQLRGVPDGTPVIIRVLGY
;
A
#
# COMPACT_ATOMS: atom_id res chain seq x y z
N MET A 1 -53.68 -0.14 -14.63
CA MET A 1 -52.81 -1.20 -14.07
C MET A 1 -51.38 -1.04 -14.59
N ALA A 2 -50.47 -0.48 -13.80
CA ALA A 2 -49.05 -0.33 -14.18
C ALA A 2 -48.19 -1.32 -13.38
N ARG A 3 -47.52 -2.26 -14.08
CA ARG A 3 -46.63 -3.26 -13.46
C ARG A 3 -45.26 -2.63 -13.16
N ALA A 4 -44.90 -2.60 -11.87
CA ALA A 4 -43.58 -2.19 -11.41
C ALA A 4 -42.49 -3.18 -11.90
N ARG A 5 -41.46 -2.66 -12.57
CA ARG A 5 -40.24 -3.42 -12.92
C ARG A 5 -39.26 -3.36 -11.76
N THR A 6 -39.23 -4.38 -10.92
CA THR A 6 -38.18 -4.59 -9.91
C THR A 6 -36.87 -4.95 -10.60
N ARG A 7 -35.94 -4.00 -10.66
CA ARG A 7 -34.55 -4.26 -11.10
C ARG A 7 -33.81 -5.00 -9.98
N ALA A 8 -33.47 -6.26 -10.22
CA ALA A 8 -32.62 -7.06 -9.35
C ALA A 8 -31.27 -6.34 -9.10
N ALA A 9 -30.91 -6.23 -7.83
CA ALA A 9 -29.63 -5.68 -7.39
C ALA A 9 -28.46 -6.45 -8.02
N ARG A 10 -27.55 -5.72 -8.68
CA ARG A 10 -26.35 -6.28 -9.34
C ARG A 10 -25.51 -7.08 -8.35
N LYS A 11 -25.38 -8.38 -8.62
CA LYS A 11 -24.43 -9.33 -7.99
C LYS A 11 -22.97 -8.93 -8.30
N SER A 12 -22.41 -7.93 -7.63
CA SER A 12 -20.96 -7.63 -7.69
C SER A 12 -20.16 -8.22 -6.52
N VAL A 13 -20.84 -8.88 -5.56
CA VAL A 13 -20.23 -9.41 -4.32
C VAL A 13 -19.57 -10.79 -4.50
N ALA A 14 -19.86 -11.51 -5.60
CA ALA A 14 -19.53 -12.94 -5.70
C ALA A 14 -18.06 -13.27 -6.02
N LYS A 15 -17.34 -12.42 -6.77
CA LYS A 15 -15.97 -12.75 -7.22
C LYS A 15 -14.92 -12.55 -6.12
N GLY A 16 -15.09 -11.50 -5.31
CA GLY A 16 -14.20 -11.22 -4.16
C GLY A 16 -14.39 -12.22 -3.03
N ALA A 17 -15.64 -12.60 -2.72
CA ALA A 17 -15.96 -13.56 -1.67
C ALA A 17 -15.41 -14.97 -1.96
N LYS A 18 -15.51 -15.45 -3.21
CA LYS A 18 -14.97 -16.78 -3.61
C LYS A 18 -13.44 -16.86 -3.55
N ILE A 19 -12.73 -15.77 -3.86
CA ILE A 19 -11.26 -15.73 -3.73
C ILE A 19 -10.86 -15.70 -2.24
N ILE A 20 -11.62 -15.01 -1.40
CA ILE A 20 -11.37 -14.95 0.04
C ILE A 20 -11.65 -16.30 0.69
N SER A 21 -12.75 -16.98 0.35
CA SER A 21 -13.00 -18.34 0.85
C SER A 21 -11.89 -19.28 0.38
N ALA A 22 -11.50 -19.28 -0.90
CA ALA A 22 -10.39 -20.11 -1.38
C ALA A 22 -9.02 -19.81 -0.73
N ILE A 23 -8.78 -18.57 -0.26
CA ILE A 23 -7.56 -18.20 0.47
C ILE A 23 -7.65 -18.57 1.94
N ILE A 24 -8.80 -18.37 2.58
CA ILE A 24 -9.07 -18.70 3.99
C ILE A 24 -9.17 -20.22 4.20
N ASP A 25 -9.76 -20.93 3.24
CA ASP A 25 -10.08 -22.36 3.32
C ASP A 25 -8.94 -23.26 2.81
N ASN A 26 -7.85 -22.70 2.25
CA ASN A 26 -6.74 -23.50 1.77
C ASN A 26 -5.66 -23.67 2.86
N PRO A 27 -5.50 -24.89 3.41
CA PRO A 27 -4.56 -25.17 4.50
C PRO A 27 -3.08 -24.96 4.14
N ARG A 28 -2.74 -24.79 2.86
CA ARG A 28 -1.38 -24.44 2.42
C ARG A 28 -1.01 -22.97 2.68
N PHE A 29 -1.98 -22.05 2.75
CA PHE A 29 -1.71 -20.62 3.01
C PHE A 29 -1.46 -20.29 4.48
N PHE A 30 -1.94 -21.13 5.42
CA PHE A 30 -1.78 -20.91 6.87
C PHE A 30 -0.82 -21.90 7.55
N ARG A 31 -0.15 -22.77 6.78
CA ARG A 31 0.90 -23.66 7.31
C ARG A 31 2.16 -22.95 7.78
N ALA A 32 2.19 -21.62 7.82
CA ALA A 32 3.17 -20.84 8.55
C ALA A 32 2.63 -20.56 9.97
N GLY A 33 2.71 -21.57 10.83
CA GLY A 33 2.32 -21.46 12.24
C GLY A 33 1.72 -22.76 12.77
N LYS A 34 2.56 -23.79 12.97
CA LYS A 34 2.31 -24.72 14.07
C LYS A 34 2.37 -23.87 15.35
N GLY A 35 1.22 -23.34 15.79
CA GLY A 35 1.12 -22.53 16.99
C GLY A 35 -0.01 -21.52 16.92
N ARG A 36 -1.09 -21.80 17.66
CA ARG A 36 -2.22 -20.92 18.02
C ARG A 36 -3.16 -20.59 16.85
N GLY A 37 -4.42 -21.03 16.93
CA GLY A 37 -5.49 -20.78 15.94
C GLY A 37 -5.90 -19.31 15.75
N ILE A 38 -4.95 -18.43 15.43
CA ILE A 38 -5.15 -16.99 15.23
C ILE A 38 -5.80 -16.78 13.87
N LYS A 39 -7.04 -16.29 13.88
CA LYS A 39 -7.80 -15.98 12.67
C LYS A 39 -7.13 -14.84 11.89
N PRO A 40 -6.98 -14.95 10.56
CA PRO A 40 -6.38 -13.90 9.76
C PRO A 40 -7.24 -12.63 9.72
N LYS A 41 -6.59 -11.46 9.70
CA LYS A 41 -7.25 -10.17 9.51
C LYS A 41 -7.32 -9.84 8.02
N VAL A 42 -8.52 -9.65 7.50
CA VAL A 42 -8.72 -9.11 6.14
C VAL A 42 -8.59 -7.58 6.20
N VAL A 43 -7.63 -7.05 5.45
CA VAL A 43 -7.42 -5.61 5.23
C VAL A 43 -7.84 -5.26 3.83
N THR A 44 -8.69 -4.25 3.70
CA THR A 44 -9.23 -3.79 2.42
C THR A 44 -8.56 -2.51 1.99
N ILE A 45 -7.93 -2.50 0.82
CA ILE A 45 -7.44 -1.28 0.19
C ILE A 45 -8.36 -0.90 -0.97
N ARG A 46 -8.74 0.38 -1.05
CA ARG A 46 -9.68 0.92 -2.03
C ARG A 46 -9.01 2.01 -2.85
N PHE A 47 -9.21 1.96 -4.16
CA PHE A 47 -8.80 3.03 -5.06
C PHE A 47 -9.66 4.28 -4.81
N ASP A 48 -9.00 5.42 -4.61
CA ASP A 48 -9.60 6.74 -4.62
C ASP A 48 -9.30 7.41 -5.98
N PRO A 49 -10.28 8.04 -6.67
CA PRO A 49 -10.05 8.70 -7.97
C PRO A 49 -8.94 9.76 -7.97
N LYS A 50 -8.59 10.33 -6.82
CA LYS A 50 -7.48 11.28 -6.68
C LYS A 50 -6.11 10.59 -6.61
N MET A 51 -6.05 9.26 -6.52
CA MET A 51 -4.80 8.50 -6.54
C MET A 51 -4.25 8.30 -7.95
N SER A 52 -2.93 8.13 -8.03
CA SER A 52 -2.28 7.58 -9.22
C SER A 52 -2.72 6.14 -9.42
N LYS A 53 -3.50 5.90 -10.50
CA LYS A 53 -4.00 4.57 -10.85
C LYS A 53 -2.88 3.54 -11.04
N LYS A 54 -1.78 3.95 -11.66
CA LYS A 54 -0.59 3.13 -11.89
C LYS A 54 0.04 2.71 -10.57
N ASP A 55 0.28 3.67 -9.68
CA ASP A 55 0.97 3.42 -8.43
C ASP A 55 0.10 2.63 -7.45
N PHE A 56 -1.21 2.93 -7.42
CA PHE A 56 -2.18 2.13 -6.67
C PHE A 56 -2.14 0.67 -7.11
N ARG A 57 -2.26 0.39 -8.43
CA ARG A 57 -2.21 -0.99 -8.97
C ARG A 57 -0.91 -1.68 -8.59
N THR A 58 0.23 -1.03 -8.80
CA THR A 58 1.55 -1.60 -8.51
C THR A 58 1.70 -1.96 -7.03
N LYS A 59 1.23 -1.11 -6.11
CA LYS A 59 1.23 -1.40 -4.66
C LYS A 59 0.22 -2.47 -4.29
N ALA A 60 -0.99 -2.40 -4.83
CA ALA A 60 -2.04 -3.37 -4.58
C ALA A 60 -1.64 -4.79 -5.01
N ASP A 61 -1.00 -4.94 -6.18
CA ASP A 61 -0.54 -6.22 -6.68
C ASP A 61 0.61 -6.78 -5.85
N SER A 62 1.55 -5.93 -5.42
CA SER A 62 2.64 -6.32 -4.51
C SER A 62 2.08 -6.85 -3.18
N LEU A 63 1.15 -6.13 -2.58
CA LEU A 63 0.50 -6.51 -1.32
C LEU A 63 -0.36 -7.78 -1.48
N ARG A 64 -1.10 -7.92 -2.58
CA ARG A 64 -1.85 -9.16 -2.88
C ARG A 64 -0.93 -10.36 -3.05
N ARG A 65 0.20 -10.19 -3.74
CA ARG A 65 1.19 -11.25 -3.91
C ARG A 65 1.76 -11.68 -2.57
N LEU A 66 2.22 -10.75 -1.73
CA LEU A 66 2.74 -11.05 -0.39
C LEU A 66 1.67 -11.70 0.51
N SER A 67 0.41 -11.27 0.38
CA SER A 67 -0.73 -11.87 1.08
C SER A 67 -0.93 -13.34 0.68
N ARG A 68 -0.88 -13.65 -0.62
CA ARG A 68 -0.96 -15.02 -1.14
C ARG A 68 0.25 -15.86 -0.75
N GLU A 69 1.42 -15.26 -0.65
CA GLU A 69 2.62 -15.96 -0.18
C GLU A 69 2.63 -16.18 1.35
N GLY A 70 1.60 -15.72 2.08
CA GLY A 70 1.52 -15.86 3.55
C GLY A 70 2.56 -15.02 4.30
N LYS A 71 3.15 -14.01 3.64
CA LYS A 71 4.26 -13.20 4.17
C LYS A 71 3.79 -11.98 4.97
N LEU A 72 2.51 -11.64 4.93
CA LEU A 72 1.99 -10.47 5.63
C LEU A 72 1.51 -10.84 7.03
N ARG A 73 2.06 -10.15 8.03
CA ARG A 73 1.63 -10.24 9.43
C ARG A 73 1.64 -8.87 10.04
N LYS A 74 0.70 -8.59 10.94
CA LYS A 74 0.74 -7.37 11.74
C LYS A 74 2.04 -7.36 12.54
N THR A 75 2.82 -6.29 12.40
CA THR A 75 4.07 -6.08 13.14
C THR A 75 4.11 -4.69 13.77
N PRO A 76 4.88 -4.51 14.85
CA PRO A 76 5.16 -3.17 15.35
C PRO A 76 5.99 -2.43 14.30
N VAL A 77 5.68 -1.16 14.06
CA VAL A 77 6.41 -0.35 13.09
C VAL A 77 7.71 0.12 13.76
N LYS A 78 8.83 -0.48 13.36
CA LYS A 78 10.18 0.02 13.69
C LYS A 78 10.70 0.77 12.48
N ARG A 79 10.70 2.10 12.57
CA ARG A 79 11.15 2.98 11.48
C ARG A 79 12.38 3.75 11.92
N ASP A 80 13.45 3.66 11.14
CA ASP A 80 14.56 4.59 11.11
C ASP A 80 14.27 5.68 10.05
N PRO A 81 13.96 6.92 10.46
CA PRO A 81 13.70 7.98 9.51
C PRO A 81 14.92 8.30 8.64
N GLN A 82 16.14 7.98 9.07
CA GLN A 82 17.37 8.26 8.34
C GLN A 82 17.44 7.50 7.01
N ILE A 83 16.87 6.30 6.93
CA ILE A 83 16.83 5.50 5.69
C ILE A 83 16.06 6.27 4.62
N THR A 84 14.84 6.73 4.93
CA THR A 84 14.05 7.51 3.97
C THR A 84 14.65 8.89 3.69
N ARG A 85 15.29 9.55 4.68
CA ARG A 85 15.99 10.83 4.47
C ARG A 85 17.18 10.68 3.52
N ASN A 86 18.00 9.64 3.71
CA ASN A 86 19.14 9.32 2.86
C ASN A 86 18.69 9.01 1.43
N TYR A 87 17.65 8.18 1.28
CA TYR A 87 17.07 7.84 -0.01
C TYR A 87 16.54 9.07 -0.76
N ARG A 88 15.83 9.98 -0.06
CA ARG A 88 15.41 11.28 -0.61
C ARG A 88 16.60 12.13 -1.02
N GLY A 89 17.56 12.34 -0.11
CA GLY A 89 18.72 13.20 -0.33
C GLY A 89 19.58 12.72 -1.49
N ALA A 90 19.84 11.42 -1.59
CA ALA A 90 20.59 10.84 -2.70
C ALA A 90 19.91 11.07 -4.05
N THR A 91 18.58 10.87 -4.11
CA THR A 91 17.81 11.10 -5.33
C THR A 91 17.81 12.57 -5.74
N ILE A 92 17.56 13.48 -4.79
CA ILE A 92 17.56 14.92 -5.06
C ILE A 92 18.94 15.36 -5.54
N ARG A 93 20.03 14.95 -4.86
CA ARG A 93 21.39 15.29 -5.28
C ARG A 93 21.69 14.78 -6.69
N LYS A 94 21.33 13.53 -6.99
CA LYS A 94 21.54 12.93 -8.32
C LYS A 94 20.79 13.71 -9.41
N LEU A 95 19.49 13.90 -9.25
CA LEU A 95 18.64 14.51 -10.28
C LEU A 95 18.88 16.01 -10.41
N ALA A 96 18.96 16.76 -9.30
CA ALA A 96 19.24 18.19 -9.34
C ALA A 96 20.67 18.45 -9.88
N GLY A 97 21.61 17.57 -9.57
CA GLY A 97 22.98 17.62 -10.07
C GLY A 97 23.10 17.46 -11.60
N GLN A 98 22.09 16.90 -12.27
CA GLN A 98 22.04 16.85 -13.75
C GLN A 98 21.63 18.18 -14.39
N HIS A 99 21.12 19.13 -13.60
CA HIS A 99 20.64 20.42 -14.07
C HIS A 99 21.48 21.57 -13.48
N ARG A 100 22.81 21.42 -13.46
CA ARG A 100 23.73 22.48 -13.00
C ARG A 100 23.46 23.79 -13.76
N GLY A 101 23.51 24.91 -13.06
CA GLY A 101 23.17 26.24 -13.62
C GLY A 101 21.67 26.53 -13.74
N ASN A 102 20.79 25.52 -13.77
CA ASN A 102 19.34 25.72 -13.84
C ASN A 102 18.67 25.62 -12.46
N ARG A 103 18.68 26.74 -11.71
CA ARG A 103 18.12 26.82 -10.35
C ARG A 103 16.63 26.51 -10.28
N VAL A 104 15.85 26.87 -11.31
CA VAL A 104 14.41 26.61 -11.36
C VAL A 104 14.15 25.10 -11.39
N GLN A 105 14.85 24.38 -12.26
CA GLN A 105 14.70 22.94 -12.39
C GLN A 105 15.18 22.20 -11.13
N GLN A 106 16.30 22.63 -10.54
CA GLN A 106 16.80 22.08 -9.27
C GLN A 106 15.77 22.24 -8.15
N ARG A 107 15.15 23.42 -8.03
CA ARG A 107 14.09 23.67 -7.04
C ARG A 107 12.86 22.80 -7.26
N ARG A 108 12.42 22.64 -8.51
CA ARG A 108 11.29 21.76 -8.87
C ARG A 108 11.55 20.30 -8.47
N ILE A 109 12.76 19.79 -8.72
CA ILE A 109 13.17 18.45 -8.30
C ILE A 109 13.17 18.33 -6.77
N ALA A 110 13.81 19.28 -6.07
CA ALA A 110 13.85 19.27 -4.62
C ALA A 110 12.45 19.27 -4.01
N GLN A 111 11.53 20.10 -4.52
CA GLN A 111 10.14 20.13 -4.08
C GLN A 111 9.43 18.80 -4.32
N LYS A 112 9.52 18.25 -5.53
CA LYS A 112 8.85 17.00 -5.94
C LYS A 112 9.22 15.80 -5.06
N PHE A 113 10.47 15.70 -4.63
CA PHE A 113 10.98 14.57 -3.83
C PHE A 113 11.16 14.88 -2.34
N SER A 114 10.82 16.10 -1.90
CA SER A 114 11.03 16.55 -0.51
C SER A 114 10.24 15.75 0.53
N GLY A 115 9.12 15.14 0.13
CA GLY A 115 8.11 14.57 1.04
C GLY A 115 7.36 15.62 1.88
N ARG A 116 7.60 16.92 1.66
CA ARG A 116 6.99 18.02 2.42
C ARG A 116 5.76 18.62 1.74
N THR A 117 5.45 18.23 0.51
CA THR A 117 4.27 18.73 -0.18
C THR A 117 3.00 18.22 0.51
N SER A 118 2.03 19.11 0.70
CA SER A 118 0.66 18.76 1.03
C SER A 118 0.04 18.02 -0.15
N ALA A 119 0.27 16.71 -0.21
CA ALA A 119 -0.25 15.86 -1.26
C ALA A 119 -1.75 15.64 -1.01
N THR A 120 -2.57 16.18 -1.91
CA THR A 120 -4.03 16.11 -1.88
C THR A 120 -4.59 15.31 -3.06
N ARG A 121 -3.77 15.09 -4.09
CA ARG A 121 -4.05 14.30 -5.28
C ARG A 121 -2.78 13.80 -5.95
N ALA A 122 -2.97 12.96 -6.96
CA ALA A 122 -1.91 12.45 -7.80
C ALA A 122 -1.10 13.58 -8.46
N GLY A 123 0.22 13.45 -8.41
CA GLY A 123 1.16 14.40 -9.02
C GLY A 123 1.68 15.48 -8.08
N ASP A 124 1.12 15.65 -6.88
CA ASP A 124 1.56 16.68 -5.92
C ASP A 124 2.97 16.41 -5.36
N GLY A 125 3.47 15.19 -5.46
CA GLY A 125 4.82 14.85 -5.03
C GLY A 125 5.08 13.36 -5.00
N LEU A 126 6.31 13.01 -4.62
CA LEU A 126 6.75 11.63 -4.47
C LEU A 126 7.25 11.40 -3.05
N ASP A 127 6.88 10.25 -2.50
CA ASP A 127 7.39 9.74 -1.23
C ASP A 127 8.09 8.39 -1.42
N PRO A 128 9.11 8.08 -0.60
CA PRO A 128 9.62 6.73 -0.49
C PRO A 128 8.52 5.80 0.06
N ASP A 129 8.21 4.78 -0.71
CA ASP A 129 7.23 3.75 -0.42
C ASP A 129 7.93 2.45 -0.07
N HIS A 130 7.53 1.83 1.05
CA HIS A 130 7.95 0.46 1.37
C HIS A 130 7.14 -0.54 0.54
N VAL A 131 7.78 -1.25 -0.39
CA VAL A 131 7.14 -2.24 -1.27
C VAL A 131 6.45 -3.33 -0.46
N HIS A 132 7.15 -3.81 0.59
CA HIS A 132 6.56 -4.55 1.69
C HIS A 132 6.39 -3.58 2.87
N GLU A 133 5.14 -3.26 3.20
CA GLU A 133 4.77 -2.37 4.31
C GLU A 133 5.40 -2.78 5.66
N LEU A 134 5.99 -1.81 6.37
CA LEU A 134 6.63 -2.03 7.68
C LEU A 134 5.66 -2.58 8.73
N GLN A 135 4.41 -2.11 8.70
CA GLN A 135 3.33 -2.58 9.59
C GLN A 135 2.83 -3.99 9.25
N LEU A 136 3.30 -4.56 8.13
CA LEU A 136 2.94 -5.89 7.62
C LEU A 136 4.15 -6.85 7.56
N GLY A 137 5.25 -6.55 8.26
CA GLY A 137 6.46 -7.38 8.31
C GLY A 137 7.55 -7.01 7.31
N GLY A 138 7.43 -5.88 6.62
CA GLY A 138 8.47 -5.39 5.73
C GLY A 138 9.70 -4.88 6.47
N ARG A 139 10.88 -5.03 5.85
CA ARG A 139 12.14 -4.51 6.39
C ARG A 139 12.23 -3.01 6.17
N ASP A 140 12.71 -2.27 7.17
CA ASP A 140 13.07 -0.87 6.98
C ASP A 140 14.49 -0.78 6.43
N HIS A 141 14.59 -0.84 5.11
CA HIS A 141 15.86 -0.83 4.39
C HIS A 141 15.65 -0.24 2.99
N ALA A 142 16.71 0.32 2.41
CA ALA A 142 16.64 1.05 1.13
C ALA A 142 16.23 0.16 -0.05
N ASP A 143 16.53 -1.13 -0.02
CA ASP A 143 16.12 -2.11 -1.05
C ASP A 143 14.60 -2.38 -1.07
N ASN A 144 13.92 -2.10 0.05
CA ASN A 144 12.48 -2.18 0.16
C ASN A 144 11.81 -0.84 -0.17
N LEU A 145 12.56 0.20 -0.52
CA LEU A 145 12.02 1.49 -0.92
C LEU A 145 11.88 1.61 -2.43
N ARG A 146 10.82 2.30 -2.86
CA ARG A 146 10.68 2.83 -4.22
C ARG A 146 10.03 4.21 -4.19
N TRP A 147 10.15 4.96 -5.27
CA TRP A 147 9.40 6.20 -5.42
C TRP A 147 7.95 5.93 -5.79
N MET A 148 7.02 6.59 -5.11
CA MET A 148 5.58 6.48 -5.37
C MET A 148 4.91 7.83 -5.18
N ASP A 149 3.82 8.07 -5.90
CA ASP A 149 2.93 9.21 -5.68
C ASP A 149 2.59 9.37 -4.19
N ALA A 150 2.86 10.56 -3.64
CA ALA A 150 2.77 10.82 -2.22
C ALA A 150 1.32 10.67 -1.69
N TYR A 151 0.33 11.19 -2.43
CA TYR A 151 -1.07 11.08 -2.03
C TYR A 151 -1.52 9.61 -1.99
N THR A 152 -1.17 8.86 -3.04
CA THR A 152 -1.48 7.44 -3.16
C THR A 152 -0.82 6.62 -2.05
N ASN A 153 0.47 6.84 -1.80
CA ASN A 153 1.22 6.14 -0.76
C ASN A 153 0.60 6.39 0.62
N ARG A 154 0.41 7.66 0.99
CA ARG A 154 -0.16 8.06 2.29
C ARG A 154 -1.56 7.52 2.49
N THR A 155 -2.40 7.58 1.46
CA THR A 155 -3.79 7.14 1.57
C THR A 155 -3.90 5.62 1.73
N ILE A 156 -3.12 4.84 0.98
CA ILE A 156 -3.07 3.38 1.18
C ILE A 156 -2.54 3.05 2.58
N GLY A 157 -1.46 3.70 3.01
CA GLY A 157 -0.88 3.50 4.35
C GLY A 157 -1.89 3.77 5.46
N SER A 158 -2.67 4.86 5.35
CA SER A 158 -3.75 5.21 6.29
C SER A 158 -4.89 4.19 6.30
N GLN A 159 -5.31 3.69 5.13
CA GLN A 159 -6.34 2.65 5.05
C GLN A 159 -5.90 1.36 5.77
N ILE A 160 -4.64 0.96 5.59
CA ILE A 160 -4.06 -0.22 6.26
C ILE A 160 -3.98 0.02 7.77
N ALA A 161 -3.37 1.13 8.19
CA ALA A 161 -3.17 1.46 9.60
C ALA A 161 -4.49 1.54 10.38
N GLY A 162 -5.53 2.16 9.80
CA GLY A 162 -6.85 2.24 10.41
C GLY A 162 -7.49 0.87 10.66
N GLN A 163 -7.33 -0.07 9.73
CA GLN A 163 -7.89 -1.42 9.84
C GLN A 163 -7.08 -2.35 10.75
N LEU A 164 -5.80 -2.04 10.96
CA LEU A 164 -4.90 -2.80 11.83
C LEU A 164 -4.83 -2.26 13.27
N ARG A 165 -5.52 -1.16 13.56
CA ARG A 165 -5.60 -0.61 14.91
C ARG A 165 -6.18 -1.65 15.88
N GLY A 166 -5.47 -1.91 16.97
CA GLY A 166 -5.86 -2.90 17.98
C GLY A 166 -5.73 -4.36 17.54
N VAL A 167 -5.22 -4.64 16.33
CA VAL A 167 -4.91 -6.01 15.90
C VAL A 167 -3.61 -6.46 16.57
N PRO A 168 -3.59 -7.61 17.26
CA PRO A 168 -2.37 -8.12 17.90
C PRO A 168 -1.24 -8.34 16.89
N ASP A 169 -0.01 -8.06 17.32
CA ASP A 169 1.17 -8.39 16.53
C ASP A 169 1.27 -9.91 16.29
N GLY A 170 1.81 -10.29 15.14
CA GLY A 170 1.87 -11.67 14.64
C GLY A 170 0.62 -12.14 13.89
N THR A 171 -0.51 -11.41 13.99
CA THR A 171 -1.76 -11.75 13.28
C THR A 171 -1.53 -11.81 11.77
N PRO A 172 -1.84 -12.94 11.09
CA PRO A 172 -1.75 -13.03 9.64
C PRO A 172 -2.68 -12.02 8.96
N VAL A 173 -2.23 -11.39 7.87
CA VAL A 173 -3.00 -10.37 7.14
C VAL A 173 -3.30 -10.81 5.72
N ILE A 174 -4.56 -10.67 5.31
CA ILE A 174 -5.02 -10.90 3.94
C ILE A 174 -5.39 -9.58 3.28
N ILE A 175 -4.91 -9.35 2.06
CA ILE A 175 -5.18 -8.11 1.32
C ILE A 175 -6.33 -8.30 0.35
N ARG A 176 -7.40 -7.52 0.56
CA ARG A 176 -8.52 -7.36 -0.36
C ARG A 176 -8.40 -6.03 -1.09
N VAL A 177 -8.54 -6.03 -2.41
CA VAL A 177 -8.44 -4.81 -3.23
C VAL A 177 -9.80 -4.51 -3.82
N LEU A 178 -10.25 -3.26 -3.69
CA LEU A 178 -11.50 -2.76 -4.25
C LEU A 178 -11.23 -1.64 -5.26
N GLY A 179 -11.70 -1.86 -6.50
CA GLY A 179 -11.62 -0.91 -7.61
C GLY A 179 -10.24 -0.91 -8.29
N TYR A 180 -10.24 -0.96 -9.63
CA TYR A 180 -9.17 -0.52 -10.53
C TYR A 180 -9.64 -0.58 -11.99
#